data_AF-A0A4Q8QI45-F1
#
_entry.id   AF-A0A4Q8QI45-F1
#
_cell.length_a   1.000
_cell.length_b   1.000
_cell.length_c   1.000
_cell.angle_alpha   90.00
_cell.angle_beta   90.00
_cell.angle_gamma   90.00
#
_symmetry.space_group_name_H-M   'P 1'
#
loop_
_entity.id
_entity.type
_entity.pdbx_description
1 polymer ?
#
loop_
_entity_poly.entity_id
_entity_poly.type
_entity_poly.pdbx_seq_one_letter_code
_entity_poly.pdbx_strand_id
1 'polypeptide(L)'
;QAYQGIAGRIPRTAPRQLLESIGGEMETLWREIRELLETFAKTQNLDANESHSGRHIQNSNPDIPSESERSLPRENEAGGNAAANHNLRSLPKRELPLGIVLDACPNMRWLIKGGEIRHWKDLLAAAELARPMLGISPSAWHDARAVLGDQQAAITLAAIHQKADQISSAGGYLRSLTDRAKDGKFSVWPMIMALLRAKLDGAKPLPPPAGGPARFEPGKPSQTGAFQASAELRASLSRRPK
;
A
#
# COMPACT_ATOMS: atom_id res chain seq x y z
N GLN A 1 16.24 -11.41 -22.31
CA GLN A 1 16.50 -12.78 -22.80
C GLN A 1 18.00 -13.09 -22.89
N ALA A 2 18.85 -12.19 -23.40
CA ALA A 2 20.31 -12.38 -23.49
C ALA A 2 21.02 -12.65 -22.14
N TYR A 3 20.69 -11.90 -21.08
CA TYR A 3 21.26 -12.10 -19.74
C TYR A 3 21.04 -13.51 -19.17
N GLN A 4 19.83 -14.07 -19.33
CA GLN A 4 19.51 -15.41 -18.84
C GLN A 4 20.29 -16.51 -19.59
N GLY A 5 20.61 -16.28 -20.88
CA GLY A 5 21.45 -17.18 -21.67
C GLY A 5 22.91 -17.20 -21.21
N ILE A 6 23.46 -16.04 -20.85
CA ILE A 6 24.84 -15.91 -20.33
C ILE A 6 24.92 -16.48 -18.91
N ALA A 7 23.96 -16.13 -18.04
CA ALA A 7 23.92 -16.61 -16.66
C ALA A 7 23.69 -18.13 -16.56
N GLY A 8 22.93 -18.71 -17.50
CA GLY A 8 22.69 -20.16 -17.56
C GLY A 8 23.90 -21.00 -18.00
N ARG A 9 24.95 -20.38 -18.55
CA ARG A 9 26.19 -21.04 -18.99
C ARG A 9 27.26 -21.13 -17.91
N ILE A 10 27.03 -20.53 -16.74
CA ILE A 10 28.00 -20.54 -15.62
C ILE A 10 28.01 -21.94 -14.98
N PRO A 11 29.08 -22.74 -15.16
CA PRO A 11 29.14 -24.07 -14.56
C PRO A 11 29.51 -23.99 -13.06
N ARG A 12 29.13 -25.02 -12.29
CA ARG A 12 29.45 -25.12 -10.85
C ARG A 12 30.94 -25.28 -10.56
N THR A 13 31.74 -25.68 -11.54
CA THR A 13 33.20 -25.74 -11.49
C THR A 13 33.73 -25.35 -12.85
N ALA A 14 34.52 -24.28 -12.94
CA ALA A 14 34.91 -23.66 -14.20
C ALA A 14 36.41 -23.35 -14.24
N PRO A 15 37.11 -23.64 -15.36
CA PRO A 15 38.47 -23.17 -15.58
C PRO A 15 38.46 -21.64 -15.81
N ARG A 16 39.54 -20.97 -15.38
CA ARG A 16 39.64 -19.50 -15.38
C ARG A 16 39.34 -18.84 -16.74
N GLN A 17 39.80 -19.45 -17.83
CA GLN A 17 39.58 -18.94 -19.20
C GLN A 17 38.10 -18.90 -19.60
N LEU A 18 37.29 -19.85 -19.12
CA LEU A 18 35.85 -19.88 -19.39
C LEU A 18 35.11 -18.79 -18.58
N LEU A 19 35.58 -18.48 -17.37
CA LEU A 19 35.03 -17.39 -16.59
C LEU A 19 35.40 -16.02 -17.18
N GLU A 20 36.61 -15.88 -17.72
CA GLU A 20 37.06 -14.66 -18.39
C GLU A 20 36.24 -14.40 -19.68
N SER A 21 35.92 -15.45 -20.46
CA SER A 21 35.07 -15.29 -21.65
C SER A 21 33.63 -14.90 -21.29
N ILE A 22 33.02 -15.56 -20.30
CA ILE A 22 31.67 -15.23 -19.82
C ILE A 22 31.64 -13.82 -19.21
N GLY A 23 32.69 -13.43 -18.50
CA GLY A 23 32.86 -12.09 -17.94
C GLY A 23 32.86 -11.02 -19.03
N GLY A 24 33.59 -11.24 -20.13
CA GLY A 24 33.61 -10.31 -21.27
C GLY A 24 32.25 -10.18 -21.97
N GLU A 25 31.51 -11.28 -22.11
CA GLU A 25 30.14 -11.25 -22.64
C GLU A 25 29.19 -10.44 -21.74
N MET A 26 29.30 -10.61 -20.42
CA MET A 26 28.50 -9.87 -19.45
C MET A 26 28.84 -8.37 -19.43
N GLU A 27 30.13 -8.03 -19.55
CA GLU A 27 30.60 -6.65 -19.60
C GLU A 27 30.12 -5.93 -20.87
N THR A 28 30.10 -6.63 -22.00
CA THR A 28 29.57 -6.11 -23.26
C THR A 28 28.07 -5.83 -23.16
N LEU A 29 27.29 -6.80 -22.63
CA LEU A 29 25.86 -6.61 -22.39
C LEU A 29 25.59 -5.47 -21.40
N TRP A 30 26.44 -5.28 -20.41
CA TRP A 30 26.32 -4.17 -19.47
C TRP A 30 26.62 -2.81 -20.11
N ARG A 31 27.62 -2.71 -21.00
CA ARG A 31 27.89 -1.50 -21.78
C ARG A 31 26.71 -1.13 -22.67
N GLU A 32 26.13 -2.10 -23.38
CA GLU A 32 24.96 -1.86 -24.24
C GLU A 32 23.76 -1.34 -23.44
N ILE A 33 23.47 -1.94 -22.27
CA ILE A 33 22.38 -1.47 -21.41
C ILE A 33 22.66 -0.04 -20.93
N ARG A 34 23.90 0.25 -20.52
CA ARG A 34 24.29 1.59 -20.07
C ARG A 34 24.12 2.62 -21.19
N GLU A 35 24.60 2.33 -22.39
CA GLU A 35 24.50 3.23 -23.54
C GLU A 35 23.03 3.49 -23.92
N LEU A 36 22.20 2.45 -23.92
CA LEU A 36 20.78 2.57 -24.22
C LEU A 36 20.05 3.41 -23.15
N LEU A 37 20.38 3.21 -21.88
CA LEU A 37 19.85 4.02 -20.77
C LEU A 37 20.30 5.48 -20.85
N GLU A 38 21.56 5.72 -21.19
CA GLU A 38 22.11 7.07 -21.35
C GLU A 38 21.47 7.81 -22.53
N THR A 39 21.27 7.10 -23.65
CA THR A 39 20.55 7.63 -24.82
C THR A 39 19.10 7.95 -24.47
N PHE A 40 18.40 7.05 -23.77
CA PHE A 40 17.02 7.27 -23.35
C PHE A 40 16.90 8.46 -22.37
N ALA A 41 17.82 8.58 -21.42
CA ALA A 41 17.89 9.71 -20.50
C ALA A 41 18.16 11.04 -21.22
N LYS A 42 19.02 11.05 -22.25
CA LYS A 42 19.25 12.24 -23.09
C LYS A 42 18.02 12.61 -23.92
N THR A 43 17.29 11.63 -24.47
CA THR A 43 16.05 11.89 -25.21
C THR A 43 14.93 12.46 -24.34
N GLN A 44 14.86 12.08 -23.05
CA GLN A 44 13.87 12.62 -22.12
C GLN A 44 14.16 14.08 -21.71
N ASN A 45 15.41 14.55 -21.87
CA ASN A 45 15.83 15.92 -21.54
C ASN A 45 15.87 16.85 -22.78
N LEU A 46 15.18 16.51 -23.88
CA LEU A 46 15.07 17.36 -25.07
C LEU A 46 13.94 18.41 -25.02
N ASP A 47 13.29 18.59 -23.86
CA ASP A 47 12.42 19.76 -23.66
C ASP A 47 13.30 21.00 -23.46
N ALA A 48 13.74 21.55 -24.59
CA ALA A 48 14.31 22.88 -24.66
C ALA A 48 13.25 23.85 -24.13
N ASN A 49 13.52 24.42 -22.95
CA ASN A 49 12.77 25.49 -22.33
C ASN A 49 12.71 26.71 -23.28
N GLU A 50 11.75 26.67 -24.19
CA GLU A 50 11.38 27.73 -25.13
C GLU A 50 9.84 27.86 -25.10
N SER A 51 9.30 28.50 -24.07
CA SER A 51 8.02 29.18 -24.29
C SER A 51 7.82 30.31 -23.32
N HIS A 52 7.84 31.49 -23.90
CA HIS A 52 7.59 32.78 -23.30
C HIS A 52 6.32 32.81 -22.46
N SER A 53 6.43 33.35 -21.24
CA SER A 53 5.30 33.94 -20.53
C SER A 53 4.83 35.20 -21.25
N GLY A 54 3.98 35.03 -22.27
CA GLY A 54 3.31 36.08 -23.02
C GLY A 54 1.81 36.15 -22.69
N ARG A 55 1.47 37.09 -21.81
CA ARG A 55 0.20 37.85 -21.68
C ARG A 55 -1.17 37.13 -21.69
N HIS A 56 -1.89 37.39 -20.59
CA HIS A 56 -3.28 37.87 -20.55
C HIS A 56 -4.41 36.89 -20.90
N ILE A 57 -4.94 36.23 -19.85
CA ILE A 57 -6.28 35.64 -19.88
C ILE A 57 -7.23 36.65 -19.23
N GLN A 58 -7.98 37.39 -20.06
CA GLN A 58 -9.25 37.99 -19.66
C GLN A 58 -10.34 37.04 -20.13
N ASN A 59 -11.06 36.45 -19.18
CA ASN A 59 -12.39 35.94 -19.47
C ASN A 59 -13.31 36.31 -18.31
N SER A 60 -14.37 37.02 -18.66
CA SER A 60 -15.36 37.66 -17.81
C SER A 60 -16.38 36.64 -17.29
N ASN A 61 -16.75 36.74 -16.02
CA ASN A 61 -17.85 35.99 -15.39
C ASN A 61 -19.21 36.34 -16.04
N PRO A 62 -20.26 35.51 -15.89
CA PRO A 62 -21.21 35.81 -14.80
C PRO A 62 -21.79 34.59 -14.04
N ASP A 63 -22.32 34.90 -12.87
CA ASP A 63 -22.67 34.12 -11.68
C ASP A 63 -23.74 33.01 -11.82
N ILE A 64 -23.65 31.99 -10.93
CA ILE A 64 -24.79 31.47 -10.16
C ILE A 64 -24.33 31.10 -8.74
N PRO A 65 -24.96 31.63 -7.67
CA PRO A 65 -24.62 31.33 -6.27
C PRO A 65 -25.35 30.07 -5.79
N SER A 66 -24.69 29.25 -4.96
CA SER A 66 -25.38 28.28 -4.11
C SER A 66 -24.66 28.16 -2.77
N GLU A 67 -25.30 28.71 -1.76
CA GLU A 67 -24.94 28.65 -0.36
C GLU A 67 -25.27 27.25 0.21
N SER A 68 -24.33 26.62 0.90
CA SER A 68 -24.68 25.79 2.06
C SER A 68 -23.47 25.60 2.96
N GLU A 69 -23.56 26.20 4.15
CA GLU A 69 -22.66 25.98 5.26
C GLU A 69 -22.83 24.57 5.83
N ARG A 70 -21.74 23.80 5.90
CA ARG A 70 -21.57 22.82 6.98
C ARG A 70 -20.12 22.82 7.44
N SER A 71 -19.90 23.57 8.50
CA SER A 71 -18.69 23.58 9.31
C SER A 71 -18.47 22.23 10.02
N LEU A 72 -17.18 21.98 10.33
CA LEU A 72 -16.55 20.97 11.22
C LEU A 72 -15.92 19.73 10.53
N PRO A 73 -14.86 19.15 11.12
CA PRO A 73 -13.49 19.63 11.18
C PRO A 73 -12.55 18.82 10.27
N ARG A 74 -11.46 19.44 9.80
CA ARG A 74 -10.44 18.81 8.96
C ARG A 74 -9.77 17.64 9.69
N GLU A 75 -10.06 16.43 9.25
CA GLU A 75 -9.16 15.30 9.45
C GLU A 75 -8.08 15.37 8.37
N ASN A 76 -6.88 15.77 8.80
CA ASN A 76 -5.67 15.75 8.01
C ASN A 76 -5.28 14.30 7.70
N GLU A 77 -5.83 13.74 6.63
CA GLU A 77 -5.29 12.51 6.05
C GLU A 77 -4.53 12.79 4.74
N ALA A 78 -3.23 12.49 4.81
CA ALA A 78 -2.31 12.28 3.69
C ALA A 78 -1.93 13.50 2.82
N GLY A 79 -1.61 14.62 3.46
CA GLY A 79 -0.76 15.68 2.89
C GLY A 79 0.71 15.56 3.30
N GLY A 80 1.28 14.34 3.31
CA GLY A 80 2.66 14.09 3.74
C GLY A 80 3.68 14.31 2.63
N ASN A 81 4.22 15.52 2.54
CA ASN A 81 5.46 15.96 1.87
C ASN A 81 6.04 15.04 0.77
N ALA A 82 5.72 15.33 -0.49
CA ALA A 82 6.23 14.63 -1.68
C ALA A 82 7.71 14.93 -2.01
N ALA A 83 8.41 15.74 -1.21
CA ALA A 83 9.75 16.23 -1.55
C ALA A 83 10.90 15.23 -1.28
N ALA A 84 10.70 14.19 -0.46
CA ALA A 84 11.76 13.23 -0.11
C ALA A 84 11.86 12.01 -1.05
N ASN A 85 10.99 11.88 -2.05
CA ASN A 85 10.84 10.63 -2.83
C ASN A 85 11.29 10.76 -4.30
N HIS A 86 12.11 11.76 -4.66
CA HIS A 86 12.60 11.86 -6.03
C HIS A 86 13.62 10.75 -6.37
N ASN A 87 14.40 10.30 -5.39
CA ASN A 87 15.34 9.18 -5.51
C ASN A 87 14.68 7.78 -5.51
N LEU A 88 13.36 7.69 -5.39
CA LEU A 88 12.63 6.41 -5.39
C LEU A 88 11.83 6.14 -6.68
N ARG A 89 11.89 7.06 -7.65
CA ARG A 89 11.27 6.92 -8.98
C ARG A 89 12.11 6.11 -9.97
N SER A 90 13.37 5.82 -9.64
CA SER A 90 14.36 5.20 -10.55
C SER A 90 14.68 3.73 -10.24
N LEU A 91 14.02 3.10 -9.26
CA LEU A 91 14.12 1.65 -9.07
C LEU A 91 13.31 0.93 -10.16
N PRO A 92 13.81 -0.19 -10.72
CA PRO A 92 13.12 -0.92 -11.77
C PRO A 92 11.74 -1.31 -11.27
N LYS A 93 10.70 -0.68 -11.85
CA LYS A 93 9.26 -0.88 -11.65
C LYS A 93 8.87 -1.41 -10.27
N ARG A 94 8.29 -0.54 -9.44
CA ARG A 94 7.63 -0.86 -8.14
C ARG A 94 6.45 -1.83 -8.30
N GLU A 95 6.67 -3.02 -8.85
CA GLU A 95 5.71 -4.09 -8.90
C GLU A 95 5.62 -4.70 -7.51
N LEU A 96 4.51 -4.41 -6.82
CA LEU A 96 4.19 -5.03 -5.55
C LEU A 96 3.95 -6.51 -5.81
N PRO A 97 4.70 -7.45 -5.21
CA PRO A 97 4.41 -8.87 -5.35
C PRO A 97 3.07 -9.20 -4.70
N LEU A 98 2.34 -10.14 -5.30
CA LEU A 98 0.99 -10.52 -4.87
C LEU A 98 0.93 -10.90 -3.38
N GLY A 99 1.94 -11.61 -2.87
CA GLY A 99 2.00 -12.01 -1.46
C GLY A 99 1.96 -10.81 -0.49
N ILE A 100 2.65 -9.72 -0.81
CA ILE A 100 2.66 -8.50 0.03
C ILE A 100 1.27 -7.85 0.03
N VAL A 101 0.60 -7.82 -1.13
CA VAL A 101 -0.75 -7.26 -1.25
C VAL A 101 -1.76 -8.10 -0.44
N LEU A 102 -1.66 -9.43 -0.52
CA LEU A 102 -2.55 -10.32 0.23
C LEU A 102 -2.31 -10.28 1.73
N ASP A 103 -1.07 -10.04 2.18
CA ASP A 103 -0.80 -9.85 3.60
C ASP A 103 -1.35 -8.51 4.12
N ALA A 104 -1.29 -7.47 3.29
CA ALA A 104 -1.86 -6.15 3.59
C ALA A 104 -3.40 -6.15 3.56
N CYS A 105 -4.01 -6.95 2.69
CA CYS A 105 -5.45 -6.98 2.44
C CYS A 105 -6.05 -8.37 2.71
N PRO A 106 -6.03 -8.88 3.96
CA PRO A 106 -6.56 -10.20 4.30
C PRO A 106 -8.05 -10.35 3.99
N ASN A 107 -8.83 -9.26 4.01
CA ASN A 107 -10.27 -9.31 3.80
C ASN A 107 -10.66 -9.83 2.41
N MET A 108 -9.76 -9.70 1.41
CA MET A 108 -9.99 -10.19 0.05
C MET A 108 -10.09 -11.71 -0.03
N ARG A 109 -9.45 -12.45 0.89
CA ARG A 109 -9.43 -13.93 0.87
C ARG A 109 -10.83 -14.53 1.08
N TRP A 110 -11.72 -13.80 1.77
CA TRP A 110 -13.06 -14.28 2.08
C TRP A 110 -14.04 -14.19 0.90
N LEU A 111 -13.72 -13.41 -0.14
CA LEU A 111 -14.62 -13.18 -1.27
C LEU A 111 -14.65 -14.31 -2.30
N ILE A 112 -13.60 -15.13 -2.38
CA ILE A 112 -13.54 -16.22 -3.36
C ILE A 112 -14.08 -17.49 -2.72
N LYS A 113 -15.18 -18.01 -3.26
CA LYS A 113 -15.75 -19.30 -2.87
C LYS A 113 -14.87 -20.43 -3.43
N GLY A 114 -14.03 -21.03 -2.59
CA GLY A 114 -13.36 -22.30 -2.88
C GLY A 114 -11.96 -22.22 -3.50
N GLY A 115 -11.27 -21.07 -3.45
CA GLY A 115 -9.92 -20.95 -4.04
C GLY A 115 -9.06 -19.89 -3.38
N GLU A 116 -7.77 -20.20 -3.24
CA GLU A 116 -6.72 -19.28 -2.80
C GLU A 116 -6.32 -18.33 -3.94
N ILE A 117 -6.03 -17.08 -3.65
CA ILE A 117 -5.55 -16.10 -4.63
C ILE A 117 -4.09 -16.43 -4.97
N ARG A 118 -3.83 -17.02 -6.13
CA ARG A 118 -2.49 -17.41 -6.59
C ARG A 118 -1.96 -16.52 -7.70
N HIS A 119 -2.85 -15.90 -8.45
CA HIS A 119 -2.53 -15.05 -9.58
C HIS A 119 -3.22 -13.69 -9.50
N TRP A 120 -2.67 -12.70 -10.22
CA TRP A 120 -3.28 -11.38 -10.34
C TRP A 120 -4.69 -11.41 -10.92
N LYS A 121 -4.97 -12.36 -11.81
CA LYS A 121 -6.31 -12.59 -12.37
C LYS A 121 -7.32 -12.97 -11.29
N ASP A 122 -6.91 -13.78 -10.32
CA ASP A 122 -7.77 -14.19 -9.20
C ASP A 122 -8.06 -12.99 -8.29
N LEU A 123 -7.05 -12.13 -8.05
CA LEU A 123 -7.24 -10.89 -7.31
C LEU A 123 -8.20 -9.93 -8.03
N LEU A 124 -8.08 -9.82 -9.36
CA LEU A 124 -8.99 -9.01 -10.17
C LEU A 124 -10.43 -9.55 -10.08
N ALA A 125 -10.61 -10.87 -10.20
CA ALA A 125 -11.92 -11.49 -10.05
C ALA A 125 -12.53 -11.25 -8.65
N ALA A 126 -11.71 -11.36 -7.59
CA ALA A 126 -12.15 -11.01 -6.24
C ALA A 126 -12.51 -9.52 -6.11
N ALA A 127 -11.76 -8.64 -6.77
CA ALA A 127 -12.05 -7.20 -6.76
C ALA A 127 -13.39 -6.89 -7.45
N GLU A 128 -13.72 -7.59 -8.54
CA GLU A 128 -15.02 -7.43 -9.20
C GLU A 128 -16.19 -7.90 -8.34
N LEU A 129 -15.99 -8.93 -7.51
CA LEU A 129 -16.99 -9.39 -6.53
C LEU A 129 -17.14 -8.40 -5.35
N ALA A 130 -16.06 -7.73 -4.95
CA ALA A 130 -16.07 -6.74 -3.87
C ALA A 130 -16.66 -5.39 -4.29
N ARG A 131 -16.53 -5.02 -5.57
CA ARG A 131 -17.03 -3.77 -6.16
C ARG A 131 -18.48 -3.41 -5.74
N PRO A 132 -19.49 -4.28 -5.90
CA PRO A 132 -20.87 -3.94 -5.50
C PRO A 132 -21.02 -3.74 -3.99
N MET A 133 -20.27 -4.47 -3.16
CA MET A 133 -20.31 -4.33 -1.70
C MET A 133 -19.79 -2.96 -1.24
N LEU A 134 -18.89 -2.36 -2.02
CA LEU A 134 -18.33 -1.04 -1.78
C LEU A 134 -19.13 0.10 -2.44
N GLY A 135 -20.26 -0.19 -3.08
CA GLY A 135 -21.04 0.82 -3.80
C GLY A 135 -20.30 1.45 -4.99
N ILE A 136 -19.30 0.77 -5.55
CA ILE A 136 -18.51 1.26 -6.68
C ILE A 136 -19.29 0.99 -7.98
N SER A 137 -19.60 2.03 -8.75
CA SER A 137 -20.31 1.89 -10.02
C SER A 137 -19.45 1.17 -11.07
N PRO A 138 -20.05 0.43 -12.03
CA PRO A 138 -19.31 -0.20 -13.12
C PRO A 138 -18.46 0.80 -13.92
N SER A 139 -18.98 2.02 -14.13
CA SER A 139 -18.26 3.12 -14.79
C SER A 139 -17.00 3.53 -14.04
N ALA A 140 -17.10 3.75 -12.73
CA ALA A 140 -15.94 4.12 -11.91
C ALA A 140 -14.87 3.03 -11.90
N TRP A 141 -15.27 1.76 -11.91
CA TRP A 141 -14.36 0.63 -12.00
C TRP A 141 -13.67 0.55 -13.37
N HIS A 142 -14.42 0.77 -14.45
CA HIS A 142 -13.87 0.79 -15.80
C HIS A 142 -12.83 1.90 -15.97
N ASP A 143 -13.15 3.12 -15.53
CA ASP A 143 -12.23 4.27 -15.56
C ASP A 143 -10.96 3.99 -14.75
N ALA A 144 -11.10 3.40 -13.56
CA ALA A 144 -9.98 3.01 -12.73
C ALA A 144 -9.07 2.00 -13.46
N ARG A 145 -9.63 0.98 -14.11
CA ARG A 145 -8.86 0.00 -14.90
C ARG A 145 -8.19 0.63 -16.12
N ALA A 146 -8.85 1.55 -16.81
CA ALA A 146 -8.29 2.24 -17.97
C ALA A 146 -7.08 3.11 -17.61
N VAL A 147 -7.10 3.77 -16.44
CA VAL A 147 -6.03 4.68 -16.01
C VAL A 147 -4.91 3.95 -15.27
N LEU A 148 -5.26 3.09 -14.31
CA LEU A 148 -4.29 2.43 -13.41
C LEU A 148 -3.72 1.14 -14.04
N GLY A 149 -4.47 0.53 -14.96
CA GLY A 149 -4.26 -0.85 -15.40
C GLY A 149 -4.86 -1.88 -14.44
N ASP A 150 -5.16 -3.06 -14.97
CA ASP A 150 -5.89 -4.12 -14.25
C ASP A 150 -5.27 -4.49 -12.90
N GLN A 151 -3.94 -4.66 -12.87
CA GLN A 151 -3.23 -5.05 -11.66
C GLN A 151 -3.31 -3.98 -10.57
N GLN A 152 -2.98 -2.72 -10.90
CA GLN A 152 -2.98 -1.63 -9.91
C GLN A 152 -4.40 -1.26 -9.48
N ALA A 153 -5.39 -1.35 -10.39
CA ALA A 153 -6.79 -1.18 -10.05
C ALA A 153 -7.27 -2.25 -9.05
N ALA A 154 -6.92 -3.53 -9.28
CA ALA A 154 -7.25 -4.62 -8.35
C ALA A 154 -6.63 -4.41 -6.97
N ILE A 155 -5.35 -4.01 -6.91
CA ILE A 155 -4.68 -3.71 -5.63
C ILE A 155 -5.34 -2.52 -4.93
N THR A 156 -5.67 -1.47 -5.67
CA THR A 156 -6.32 -0.27 -5.11
C THR A 156 -7.68 -0.62 -4.52
N LEU A 157 -8.51 -1.39 -5.23
CA LEU A 157 -9.81 -1.82 -4.73
C LEU A 157 -9.68 -2.74 -3.51
N ALA A 158 -8.72 -3.68 -3.52
CA ALA A 158 -8.42 -4.51 -2.36
C ALA A 158 -8.03 -3.68 -1.12
N ALA A 159 -7.23 -2.64 -1.31
CA ALA A 159 -6.83 -1.73 -0.23
C ALA A 159 -8.00 -0.89 0.29
N ILE A 160 -8.88 -0.42 -0.60
CA ILE A 160 -10.14 0.25 -0.21
C ILE A 160 -11.02 -0.70 0.58
N HIS A 161 -11.17 -1.95 0.14
CA HIS A 161 -11.95 -2.97 0.83
C HIS A 161 -11.41 -3.24 2.24
N GLN A 162 -10.08 -3.25 2.41
CA GLN A 162 -9.45 -3.43 3.71
C GLN A 162 -9.72 -2.28 4.68
N LYS A 163 -9.93 -1.06 4.17
CA LYS A 163 -10.23 0.14 4.97
C LYS A 163 -11.69 0.62 4.81
N ALA A 164 -12.60 -0.25 4.38
CA ALA A 164 -13.96 0.18 4.03
C ALA A 164 -14.65 0.92 5.19
N ASP A 165 -14.41 0.50 6.44
CA ASP A 165 -14.98 1.11 7.64
C ASP A 165 -14.46 2.53 7.93
N GLN A 166 -13.30 2.91 7.38
CA GLN A 166 -12.68 4.24 7.55
C GLN A 166 -13.02 5.18 6.37
N ILE A 167 -13.72 4.69 5.35
CA ILE A 167 -13.99 5.44 4.11
C ILE A 167 -15.49 5.67 4.00
N SER A 168 -15.90 6.93 4.02
CA SER A 168 -17.31 7.32 3.89
C SER A 168 -17.93 6.91 2.55
N SER A 169 -17.20 7.09 1.44
CA SER A 169 -17.65 6.72 0.10
C SER A 169 -16.54 6.06 -0.70
N ALA A 170 -16.50 4.72 -0.72
CA ALA A 170 -15.50 3.95 -1.46
C ALA A 170 -15.53 4.24 -2.99
N GLY A 171 -16.71 4.43 -3.56
CA GLY A 171 -16.87 4.82 -4.98
C GLY A 171 -16.31 6.20 -5.31
N GLY A 172 -16.61 7.21 -4.49
CA GLY A 172 -16.04 8.55 -4.66
C GLY A 172 -14.53 8.58 -4.44
N TYR A 173 -14.05 7.80 -3.47
CA TYR A 173 -12.63 7.66 -3.18
C TYR A 173 -11.87 7.00 -4.33
N LEU A 174 -12.41 5.93 -4.94
CA LEU A 174 -11.78 5.32 -6.12
C LEU A 174 -11.65 6.32 -7.29
N ARG A 175 -12.66 7.16 -7.54
CA ARG A 175 -12.60 8.19 -8.59
C ARG A 175 -11.52 9.22 -8.30
N SER A 176 -11.43 9.72 -7.06
CA SER A 176 -10.38 10.69 -6.70
C SER A 176 -8.97 10.11 -6.80
N LEU A 177 -8.78 8.83 -6.43
CA LEU A 177 -7.51 8.11 -6.64
C LEU A 177 -7.20 7.95 -8.13
N THR A 178 -8.22 7.66 -8.94
CA THR A 178 -8.10 7.53 -10.40
C THR A 178 -7.71 8.86 -11.05
N ASP A 179 -8.32 9.97 -10.66
CA ASP A 179 -7.97 11.30 -11.17
C ASP A 179 -6.54 11.70 -10.76
N ARG A 180 -6.14 11.39 -9.52
CA ARG A 180 -4.74 11.56 -9.09
C ARG A 180 -3.77 10.67 -9.87
N ALA A 181 -4.20 9.49 -10.32
CA ALA A 181 -3.38 8.60 -11.13
C ALA A 181 -3.19 9.11 -12.55
N LYS A 182 -4.21 9.76 -13.15
CA LYS A 182 -4.09 10.45 -14.45
C LYS A 182 -2.99 11.51 -14.40
N ASP A 183 -2.89 12.23 -13.29
CA ASP A 183 -1.85 13.23 -13.05
C ASP A 183 -0.48 12.64 -12.66
N GLY A 184 -0.33 11.30 -12.57
CA GLY A 184 0.89 10.66 -12.07
C GLY A 184 1.19 10.92 -10.58
N LYS A 185 0.19 11.39 -9.82
CA LYS A 185 0.27 11.75 -8.38
C LYS A 185 -0.18 10.61 -7.45
N PHE A 186 -0.57 9.47 -8.01
CA PHE A 186 -0.97 8.30 -7.24
C PHE A 186 -0.05 7.12 -7.51
N SER A 187 0.26 6.38 -6.45
CA SER A 187 0.92 5.08 -6.52
C SER A 187 0.37 4.18 -5.43
N VAL A 188 0.28 2.89 -5.73
CA VAL A 188 -0.36 1.93 -4.82
C VAL A 188 0.60 1.45 -3.72
N TRP A 189 1.91 1.62 -3.93
CA TRP A 189 2.94 1.18 -2.98
C TRP A 189 2.84 1.88 -1.60
N PRO A 190 2.76 3.23 -1.51
CA PRO A 190 2.58 3.90 -0.22
C PRO A 190 1.26 3.50 0.47
N MET A 191 0.21 3.25 -0.31
CA MET A 191 -1.10 2.83 0.21
C MET A 191 -1.01 1.46 0.89
N ILE A 192 -0.38 0.47 0.23
CA ILE A 192 -0.17 -0.87 0.79
C ILE A 192 0.78 -0.85 1.99
N MET A 193 1.85 -0.06 1.92
CA MET A 193 2.80 0.05 3.02
C MET A 193 2.19 0.73 4.26
N ALA A 194 1.26 1.66 4.07
CA ALA A 194 0.50 2.25 5.17
C ALA A 194 -0.42 1.21 5.83
N LEU A 195 -1.05 0.33 5.04
CA LEU A 195 -1.86 -0.78 5.55
C LEU A 195 -1.04 -1.77 6.38
N LEU A 196 0.13 -2.17 5.88
CA LEU A 196 1.02 -3.10 6.59
C LEU A 196 1.50 -2.50 7.92
N ARG A 197 1.87 -1.21 7.94
CA ARG A 197 2.25 -0.53 9.18
C ARG A 197 1.11 -0.49 10.19
N ALA A 198 -0.08 -0.07 9.77
CA ALA A 198 -1.26 -0.02 10.64
C ALA A 198 -1.59 -1.40 11.25
N LYS A 199 -1.41 -2.49 10.49
CA LYS A 199 -1.57 -3.86 10.98
C LYS A 199 -0.51 -4.24 12.01
N LEU A 200 0.76 -3.90 11.79
CA LEU A 200 1.84 -4.16 12.75
C LEU A 200 1.69 -3.35 14.04
N ASP A 201 1.26 -2.09 13.94
CA ASP A 201 0.98 -1.23 15.09
C ASP A 201 -0.21 -1.74 15.91
N GLY A 202 -1.27 -2.22 15.24
CA GLY A 202 -2.42 -2.86 15.90
C GLY A 202 -2.11 -4.23 16.50
N ALA A 203 -1.08 -4.94 16.02
CA ALA A 203 -0.63 -6.22 16.55
C ALA A 203 0.35 -6.09 17.72
N LYS A 204 0.87 -4.88 18.01
CA LYS A 204 1.73 -4.65 19.17
C LYS A 204 0.90 -4.84 20.45
N PRO A 205 1.21 -5.84 21.31
CA PRO A 205 0.57 -5.95 22.60
C PRO A 205 0.81 -4.64 23.36
N LEU A 206 -0.23 -4.12 24.02
CA LEU A 206 -0.04 -2.99 24.94
C LEU A 206 1.16 -3.32 25.84
N PRO A 207 2.15 -2.42 25.97
CA PRO A 207 3.14 -2.58 27.01
C PRO A 207 2.39 -2.74 28.34
N PRO A 208 2.82 -3.67 29.24
CA PRO A 208 2.23 -3.74 30.56
C PRO A 208 2.27 -2.34 31.18
N PRO A 209 1.23 -1.92 31.93
CA PRO A 209 1.19 -0.59 32.49
C PRO A 209 2.49 -0.37 33.24
N ALA A 210 3.28 0.60 32.78
CA ALA A 210 4.54 0.96 33.40
C ALA A 210 4.22 1.38 34.83
N GLY A 211 4.44 0.46 35.77
CA GLY A 211 4.45 0.73 37.18
C GLY A 211 5.56 1.74 37.46
N GLY A 212 5.21 3.02 37.43
CA GLY A 212 6.04 4.08 38.00
C GLY A 212 6.13 3.86 39.52
N PRO A 213 7.27 4.19 40.14
CA PRO A 213 7.52 3.89 41.54
C PRO A 213 6.50 4.61 42.44
N ALA A 214 5.93 3.85 43.36
CA ALA A 214 5.00 4.32 44.38
C ALA A 214 5.58 5.54 45.11
N ARG A 215 4.94 6.70 44.94
CA ARG A 215 5.03 7.78 45.92
C ARG A 215 4.17 7.37 47.10
N PHE A 216 4.85 7.08 48.20
CA PHE A 216 4.25 6.86 49.51
C PHE A 216 3.75 8.22 50.04
N GLU A 217 2.43 8.37 50.17
CA GLU A 217 1.79 9.43 50.96
C GLU A 217 0.85 8.73 51.95
N PRO A 218 0.96 8.97 53.27
CA PRO A 218 0.19 8.26 54.27
C PRO A 218 -1.19 8.90 54.46
N GLY A 219 -2.25 8.08 54.39
CA GLY A 219 -3.50 8.36 55.10
C GLY A 219 -4.75 8.56 54.25
N LYS A 220 -5.47 7.47 53.94
CA LYS A 220 -6.80 7.16 54.50
C LYS A 220 -7.31 5.83 53.90
N PRO A 221 -8.01 4.99 54.69
CA PRO A 221 -8.35 3.64 54.28
C PRO A 221 -9.72 3.60 53.60
N SER A 222 -9.82 2.96 52.44
CA SER A 222 -11.06 2.29 52.05
C SER A 222 -10.84 1.28 50.92
N GLN A 223 -10.86 0.02 51.33
CA GLN A 223 -11.38 -1.13 50.61
C GLN A 223 -10.61 -1.62 49.38
N THR A 224 -9.58 -2.41 49.71
CA THR A 224 -9.18 -3.63 49.02
C THR A 224 -10.37 -4.39 48.42
N GLY A 225 -10.52 -4.32 47.09
CA GLY A 225 -11.26 -5.30 46.31
C GLY A 225 -10.54 -6.64 46.40
N ALA A 226 -10.85 -7.39 47.46
CA ALA A 226 -10.49 -8.80 47.57
C ALA A 226 -11.11 -9.54 46.38
N PHE A 227 -10.27 -10.08 45.49
CA PHE A 227 -10.66 -11.18 44.63
C PHE A 227 -11.03 -12.36 45.52
N GLN A 228 -12.31 -12.46 45.89
CA GLN A 228 -12.84 -13.66 46.52
C GLN A 228 -12.91 -14.74 45.45
N ALA A 229 -12.10 -15.78 45.61
CA ALA A 229 -12.28 -17.02 44.87
C ALA A 229 -13.69 -17.56 45.12
N SER A 230 -14.44 -17.79 44.04
CA SER A 230 -15.82 -18.27 44.05
C SER A 230 -16.00 -19.51 44.94
N ALA A 231 -17.10 -19.55 45.69
CA ALA A 231 -17.43 -20.63 46.63
C ALA A 231 -17.45 -22.04 45.96
N GLU A 232 -17.67 -22.09 44.65
CA GLU A 232 -17.62 -23.32 43.85
C GLU A 232 -16.23 -23.97 43.81
N LEU A 233 -15.15 -23.18 43.88
CA LEU A 233 -13.78 -23.72 43.86
C LEU A 233 -13.39 -24.36 45.20
N ARG A 234 -13.95 -23.87 46.32
CA ARG A 234 -13.75 -24.46 47.66
C ARG A 234 -14.50 -25.78 47.85
N ALA A 235 -15.63 -25.96 47.18
CA ALA A 235 -16.40 -27.21 47.25
C ALA A 235 -15.73 -28.36 46.47
N SER A 236 -14.93 -28.06 45.44
CA SER A 236 -14.24 -29.06 44.61
C SER A 236 -13.01 -29.69 45.29
N LEU A 237 -12.36 -28.97 46.23
CA LEU A 237 -11.14 -29.43 46.91
C LEU A 237 -11.38 -30.32 48.14
N SER A 238 -12.62 -30.41 48.64
CA SER A 238 -12.97 -31.25 49.80
C SER A 238 -13.46 -32.66 49.46
N ARG A 239 -13.60 -33.00 48.18
CA ARG A 239 -13.94 -34.36 47.74
C ARG A 239 -12.75 -35.01 47.04
N ARG A 240 -11.79 -35.49 47.84
CA ARG A 240 -10.97 -36.64 47.45
C ARG A 240 -11.37 -37.83 48.33
N PRO A 241 -11.84 -38.95 47.75
CA PRO A 241 -12.09 -40.16 48.52
C PRO A 241 -10.75 -40.82 48.91
N LYS A 242 -10.74 -41.48 50.06
CA LYS A 242 -9.76 -42.55 50.35
C LYS A 242 -10.11 -43.79 49.54
#